data_AF-A0A5B9D2T0-F1
#
_entry.id   AF-A0A5B9D2T0-F1
#
_cell.length_a   1.000
_cell.length_b   1.000
_cell.length_c   1.000
_cell.angle_alpha   90.00
_cell.angle_beta   90.00
_cell.angle_gamma   90.00
#
_symmetry.space_group_name_H-M   'P 1'
#
loop_
_entity.id
_entity.type
_entity.pdbx_description
1 polymer ?
#
loop_
_entity_poly.entity_id
_entity_poly.type
_entity_poly.pdbx_seq_one_letter_code
_entity_poly.pdbx_strand_id
1 'polypeptide(L)'
;MNKVLITTLLLCTGIIAAGCEKTYSVAEFKKDEKLRLEWDAKCGFAGTSKNCENMRLAFLELQKEYEAKAAERSRKIDEENRKSMEKLKAEQDAWIEKMRAKREAREHAEEERRAKERAAKEQNNH
;
A
#
# COMPACT_ATOMS: atom_id res chain seq x y z
N MET A 1 -50.03 -27.99 46.20
CA MET A 1 -48.67 -28.29 45.67
C MET A 1 -48.51 -27.92 44.18
N ASN A 2 -49.13 -26.84 43.67
CA ASN A 2 -48.96 -26.43 42.24
C ASN A 2 -48.15 -25.13 42.06
N LYS A 3 -47.98 -24.32 43.12
CA LYS A 3 -47.30 -23.01 43.02
C LYS A 3 -45.79 -23.14 42.82
N VAL A 4 -45.17 -24.14 43.45
CA VAL A 4 -43.72 -24.39 43.33
C VAL A 4 -43.34 -24.83 41.92
N LEU A 5 -44.14 -25.70 41.28
CA LEU A 5 -43.88 -26.18 39.93
C LEU A 5 -43.94 -25.07 38.88
N ILE A 6 -44.88 -24.13 39.02
CA ILE A 6 -45.01 -22.98 38.09
C ILE A 6 -43.81 -22.04 38.22
N THR A 7 -43.34 -21.78 39.44
CA THR A 7 -42.13 -20.96 39.65
C THR A 7 -40.87 -21.62 39.11
N THR A 8 -40.73 -22.94 39.26
CA THR A 8 -39.58 -23.67 38.71
C THR A 8 -39.60 -23.68 37.18
N LEU A 9 -40.77 -23.85 36.55
CA LEU A 9 -40.90 -23.79 35.10
C LEU A 9 -40.54 -22.41 34.53
N LEU A 10 -41.00 -21.33 35.16
CA LEU A 10 -40.69 -19.95 34.74
C LEU A 10 -39.21 -19.59 34.91
N LEU A 11 -38.57 -20.09 35.97
CA LEU A 11 -37.13 -19.95 36.16
C LEU A 11 -36.34 -20.72 35.09
N CYS A 12 -36.78 -21.92 34.70
CA CYS A 12 -36.14 -22.68 33.63
C CYS A 12 -36.23 -22.00 32.27
N THR A 13 -37.36 -21.37 31.91
CA THR A 13 -37.46 -20.59 30.65
C THR A 13 -36.63 -19.32 30.69
N GLY A 14 -36.49 -18.67 31.85
CA GLY A 14 -35.60 -17.50 32.02
C GLY A 14 -34.11 -17.84 31.96
N ILE A 15 -33.71 -19.02 32.46
CA ILE A 15 -32.32 -19.49 32.43
C ILE A 15 -31.88 -19.87 31.01
N ILE A 16 -32.78 -20.40 30.17
CA ILE A 16 -32.46 -20.72 28.78
C ILE A 16 -32.13 -19.45 27.97
N ALA A 17 -32.74 -18.31 28.30
CA ALA A 17 -32.43 -17.03 27.65
C ALA A 17 -31.04 -16.48 28.04
N ALA A 18 -30.53 -16.81 29.24
CA ALA A 18 -29.21 -16.40 29.70
C ALA A 18 -28.04 -17.20 29.09
N GLY A 19 -28.34 -18.28 28.34
CA GLY A 19 -27.35 -19.10 27.63
C GLY A 19 -27.30 -18.90 26.11
N CYS A 20 -28.19 -18.09 25.54
CA CYS A 20 -28.15 -17.76 24.11
C CYS A 20 -27.17 -16.62 23.86
N GLU A 21 -25.89 -16.94 23.73
CA GLU A 21 -24.91 -15.99 23.19
C GLU A 21 -25.40 -15.47 21.83
N LYS A 22 -25.51 -14.14 21.71
CA LYS A 22 -25.90 -13.50 20.45
C LYS A 22 -25.01 -14.04 19.32
N THR A 23 -25.62 -14.53 18.25
CA THR A 23 -24.86 -14.84 17.02
C THR A 23 -24.62 -13.55 16.26
N TYR A 24 -23.37 -13.10 16.21
CA TYR A 24 -22.92 -11.94 15.47
C TYR A 24 -22.65 -12.33 14.02
N SER A 25 -23.05 -11.45 13.11
CA SER A 25 -22.79 -11.59 11.67
C SER A 25 -21.34 -11.24 11.32
N VAL A 26 -20.87 -11.71 10.16
CA VAL A 26 -19.58 -11.31 9.57
C VAL A 26 -19.49 -9.78 9.45
N ALA A 27 -20.57 -9.13 9.02
CA ALA A 27 -20.60 -7.67 8.85
C ALA A 27 -20.44 -6.90 10.16
N GLU A 28 -20.99 -7.41 11.27
CA GLU A 28 -20.78 -6.83 12.61
C GLU A 28 -19.30 -6.97 13.03
N PHE A 29 -18.70 -8.15 12.86
CA PHE A 29 -17.28 -8.37 13.17
C PHE A 29 -16.32 -7.54 12.31
N LYS A 30 -16.66 -7.26 11.04
CA LYS A 30 -15.84 -6.41 10.17
C LYS A 30 -15.85 -4.95 10.60
N LYS A 31 -16.96 -4.48 11.16
CA LYS A 31 -17.13 -3.08 11.58
C LYS A 31 -16.58 -2.80 12.97
N ASP A 32 -16.70 -3.76 13.88
CA ASP A 32 -16.30 -3.61 15.28
C ASP A 32 -15.04 -4.43 15.59
N GLU A 33 -13.90 -3.73 15.63
CA GLU A 33 -12.62 -4.32 15.99
C GLU A 33 -12.58 -4.85 17.42
N LYS A 34 -13.20 -4.15 18.37
CA LYS A 34 -13.18 -4.56 19.78
C LYS A 34 -13.95 -5.86 19.96
N LEU A 35 -15.14 -5.96 19.35
CA LEU A 35 -15.93 -7.19 19.33
C LEU A 35 -15.13 -8.35 18.74
N ARG A 36 -14.46 -8.11 17.61
CA ARG A 36 -13.67 -9.13 16.93
C ARG A 36 -12.48 -9.61 17.77
N LEU A 37 -11.76 -8.72 18.44
CA LEU A 37 -10.64 -9.08 19.33
C LEU A 37 -11.11 -9.82 20.59
N GLU A 38 -12.25 -9.41 21.16
CA GLU A 38 -12.85 -10.12 22.29
C GLU A 38 -13.22 -11.57 21.90
N TRP A 39 -13.84 -11.73 20.73
CA TRP A 39 -14.19 -13.05 20.23
C TRP A 39 -12.98 -13.86 19.79
N ASP A 40 -11.93 -13.24 19.26
CA ASP A 40 -10.67 -13.92 18.96
C ASP A 40 -10.08 -14.55 20.24
N ALA A 41 -10.04 -13.78 21.33
CA ALA A 41 -9.59 -14.29 22.64
C ALA A 41 -10.49 -15.41 23.18
N LYS A 42 -11.82 -15.30 23.03
CA LYS A 42 -12.78 -16.35 23.47
C LYS A 42 -12.67 -17.62 22.63
N CYS A 43 -12.49 -17.48 21.33
CA CYS A 43 -12.40 -18.60 20.41
C CYS A 43 -11.06 -19.33 20.54
N GLY A 44 -9.98 -18.58 20.76
CA GLY A 44 -8.62 -19.12 20.69
C GLY A 44 -8.40 -19.90 19.39
N PHE A 45 -7.50 -20.88 19.44
CA PHE A 45 -7.18 -21.69 18.28
C PHE A 45 -8.29 -22.68 17.90
N ALA A 46 -8.97 -23.28 18.89
CA ALA A 46 -9.84 -24.44 18.69
C ALA A 46 -11.35 -24.14 18.82
N GLY A 47 -11.76 -22.90 19.09
CA GLY A 47 -13.18 -22.56 19.24
C GLY A 47 -13.96 -22.79 17.96
N THR A 48 -15.09 -23.50 18.04
CA THR A 48 -15.91 -23.90 16.88
C THR A 48 -17.32 -23.32 16.92
N SER A 49 -17.60 -22.33 17.78
CA SER A 49 -18.92 -21.71 17.81
C SER A 49 -19.20 -20.98 16.50
N LYS A 50 -20.48 -20.74 16.19
CA LYS A 50 -20.85 -20.01 14.97
C LYS A 50 -20.24 -18.60 14.93
N ASN A 51 -20.08 -17.98 16.10
CA ASN A 51 -19.40 -16.70 16.23
C ASN A 51 -17.90 -16.81 15.91
N CYS A 52 -17.22 -17.89 16.30
CA CYS A 52 -15.83 -18.12 15.91
C CYS A 52 -15.67 -18.27 14.39
N GLU A 53 -16.58 -18.98 13.73
CA GLU A 53 -16.58 -19.08 12.26
C GLU A 53 -16.79 -17.72 11.60
N ASN A 54 -17.82 -16.98 12.03
CA ASN A 54 -18.15 -15.67 11.46
C ASN A 54 -17.03 -14.64 11.69
N MET A 55 -16.40 -14.68 12.86
CA MET A 55 -15.26 -13.82 13.22
C MET A 55 -14.03 -14.15 12.38
N ARG A 56 -13.68 -15.43 12.19
CA ARG A 56 -12.56 -15.83 11.32
C ARG A 56 -12.81 -15.46 9.86
N LEU A 57 -14.03 -15.64 9.37
CA LEU A 57 -14.42 -15.21 8.03
C LEU A 57 -14.30 -13.68 7.87
N ALA A 58 -14.73 -12.92 8.88
CA ALA A 58 -14.55 -11.46 8.89
C ALA A 58 -13.07 -11.04 8.84
N PHE A 59 -12.18 -11.73 9.58
CA PHE A 59 -10.73 -11.49 9.48
C PHE A 59 -10.18 -11.75 8.09
N LEU A 60 -10.54 -12.89 7.47
CA LEU A 60 -10.09 -13.24 6.13
C LEU A 60 -10.57 -12.22 5.08
N GLU A 61 -11.81 -11.77 5.17
CA GLU A 61 -12.33 -10.72 4.27
C GLU A 61 -11.61 -9.39 4.46
N LEU A 62 -11.40 -8.95 5.71
CA LEU A 62 -10.65 -7.72 5.99
C LEU A 62 -9.20 -7.80 5.50
N GLN A 63 -8.56 -8.95 5.69
CA GLN A 63 -7.20 -9.17 5.20
C GLN A 63 -7.14 -9.00 3.67
N LYS A 64 -8.06 -9.64 2.93
CA LYS A 64 -8.16 -9.47 1.47
C LYS A 64 -8.38 -8.02 1.06
N GLU A 65 -9.24 -7.29 1.78
CA GLU A 65 -9.47 -5.86 1.52
C GLU A 65 -8.21 -5.02 1.75
N TYR A 66 -7.44 -5.31 2.80
CA TYR A 66 -6.17 -4.63 3.07
C TYR A 66 -5.10 -4.95 2.04
N GLU A 67 -4.98 -6.21 1.64
CA GLU A 67 -4.06 -6.65 0.58
C GLU A 67 -4.40 -5.98 -0.76
N ALA A 68 -5.69 -5.93 -1.13
CA ALA A 68 -6.14 -5.24 -2.34
C ALA A 68 -5.79 -3.74 -2.32
N LYS A 69 -6.03 -3.06 -1.19
CA LYS A 69 -5.66 -1.64 -1.01
C LYS A 69 -4.15 -1.44 -1.05
N ALA A 70 -3.38 -2.35 -0.45
CA ALA A 70 -1.92 -2.29 -0.48
C ALA A 70 -1.38 -2.49 -1.91
N ALA A 71 -1.91 -3.45 -2.66
CA ALA A 71 -1.55 -3.68 -4.06
C ALA A 71 -1.93 -2.49 -4.96
N GLU A 72 -3.07 -1.85 -4.72
CA GLU A 72 -3.43 -0.61 -5.43
C GLU A 72 -2.44 0.52 -5.14
N ARG A 73 -2.08 0.74 -3.87
CA ARG A 73 -1.09 1.75 -3.50
C ARG A 73 0.28 1.47 -4.11
N SER A 74 0.73 0.21 -4.08
CA SER A 74 1.99 -0.20 -4.70
C SER A 74 2.01 0.14 -6.19
N ARG A 75 0.94 -0.21 -6.92
CA ARG A 75 0.83 0.10 -8.36
C ARG A 75 0.91 1.60 -8.65
N LYS A 76 0.28 2.44 -7.83
CA LYS A 76 0.35 3.90 -7.98
C LYS A 76 1.77 4.42 -7.77
N ILE A 77 2.44 3.96 -6.71
CA ILE A 77 3.82 4.34 -6.40
C ILE A 77 4.76 3.89 -7.53
N ASP A 78 4.60 2.66 -8.04
CA ASP A 78 5.42 2.14 -9.14
C ASP A 78 5.22 2.96 -10.42
N GLU A 79 3.99 3.36 -10.73
CA GLU A 79 3.69 4.20 -11.88
C GLU A 79 4.30 5.61 -11.73
N GLU A 80 4.17 6.23 -10.56
CA GLU A 80 4.75 7.53 -10.25
C GLU A 80 6.28 7.49 -10.32
N ASN A 81 6.89 6.47 -9.73
CA ASN A 81 8.33 6.25 -9.78
C ASN A 81 8.81 6.05 -11.21
N ARG A 82 8.10 5.26 -12.02
CA ARG A 82 8.45 5.08 -13.44
C ARG A 82 8.42 6.41 -14.19
N LYS A 83 7.36 7.21 -14.04
CA LYS A 83 7.26 8.54 -14.68
C LYS A 83 8.38 9.48 -14.21
N SER A 84 8.68 9.48 -12.92
CA SER A 84 9.76 10.27 -12.34
C SER A 84 11.13 9.87 -12.91
N MET A 85 11.39 8.57 -13.01
CA MET A 85 12.64 8.03 -13.58
C MET A 85 12.76 8.32 -15.08
N GLU A 86 11.68 8.19 -15.83
CA GLU A 86 11.64 8.55 -17.25
C GLU A 86 11.95 10.04 -17.45
N LYS A 87 11.37 10.91 -16.62
CA LYS A 87 11.64 12.36 -16.65
C LYS A 87 13.09 12.66 -16.28
N LEU A 88 13.60 12.08 -15.19
CA LEU A 88 14.98 12.28 -14.75
C LEU A 88 15.97 11.82 -15.83
N LYS A 89 15.70 10.69 -16.48
CA LYS A 89 16.51 10.19 -17.60
C LYS A 89 16.50 11.18 -18.77
N ALA A 90 15.32 11.67 -19.18
CA ALA A 90 15.22 12.65 -20.26
C ALA A 90 15.96 13.96 -19.94
N GLU A 91 15.86 14.46 -18.71
CA GLU A 91 16.60 15.64 -18.25
C GLU A 91 18.11 15.42 -18.26
N GLN A 92 18.57 14.24 -17.83
CA GLN A 92 19.97 13.86 -17.84
C GLN A 92 20.51 13.73 -19.27
N ASP A 93 19.78 13.07 -20.16
CA ASP A 93 20.14 12.93 -21.57
C ASP A 93 20.24 14.31 -22.25
N ALA A 94 19.26 15.19 -22.01
CA ALA A 94 19.29 16.57 -22.53
C ALA A 94 20.48 17.37 -21.98
N TRP A 95 20.83 17.20 -20.71
CA TRP A 95 21.99 17.84 -20.12
C TRP A 95 23.31 17.33 -20.72
N ILE A 96 23.42 16.02 -20.93
CA ILE A 96 24.60 15.38 -21.56
C ILE A 96 24.79 15.94 -22.98
N GLU A 97 23.72 15.97 -23.79
CA GLU A 97 23.77 16.49 -25.15
C GLU A 97 24.16 17.97 -25.19
N LYS A 98 23.59 18.79 -24.30
CA LYS A 98 23.97 20.20 -24.16
C LYS A 98 25.46 20.36 -23.81
N MET A 99 25.98 19.50 -22.94
CA MET A 99 27.39 19.54 -22.54
C MET A 99 28.33 19.07 -23.65
N ARG A 100 27.93 18.07 -24.45
CA ARG A 100 28.66 17.62 -25.65
C ARG A 100 28.74 18.74 -26.68
N ALA A 101 27.59 19.30 -27.07
CA ALA A 101 27.53 20.40 -28.03
C ALA A 101 28.37 21.61 -27.58
N LYS A 102 28.35 21.93 -26.27
CA LYS A 102 29.17 23.01 -25.71
C LYS A 102 30.67 22.69 -25.77
N ARG A 103 31.08 21.43 -25.61
CA ARG A 103 32.47 21.01 -25.72
C ARG A 103 32.94 21.11 -27.16
N GLU A 104 32.18 20.55 -28.11
CA GLU A 104 32.48 20.60 -29.54
C GLU A 104 32.59 22.04 -30.04
N ALA A 105 31.66 22.92 -29.64
CA ALA A 105 31.73 24.34 -30.02
C ALA A 105 32.99 25.04 -29.47
N ARG A 106 33.46 24.67 -28.27
CA ARG A 106 34.70 25.21 -27.71
C ARG A 106 35.93 24.70 -28.46
N GLU A 107 35.95 23.41 -28.80
CA GLU A 107 37.03 22.79 -29.56
C GLU A 107 37.13 23.43 -30.95
N HIS A 108 36.02 23.57 -31.68
CA HIS A 108 35.99 24.25 -32.97
C HIS A 108 36.43 25.71 -32.89
N ALA A 109 35.97 26.48 -31.90
CA ALA A 109 36.39 27.87 -31.71
C ALA A 109 37.89 27.97 -31.40
N GLU A 110 38.44 27.03 -30.64
CA GLU A 110 39.87 26.98 -30.34
C GLU A 110 40.70 26.59 -31.56
N GLU A 111 40.25 25.61 -32.35
CA GLU A 111 40.90 25.23 -33.61
C GLU A 111 40.91 26.38 -34.61
N GLU A 112 39.79 27.10 -34.76
CA GLU A 112 39.70 28.27 -35.62
C GLU A 112 40.64 29.38 -35.16
N ARG A 113 40.71 29.65 -33.84
CA ARG A 113 41.66 30.61 -33.28
C ARG A 113 43.10 30.21 -33.57
N ARG A 114 43.47 28.94 -33.35
CA ARG A 114 44.80 28.41 -33.64
C ARG A 114 45.13 28.44 -35.14
N ALA A 115 44.15 28.26 -36.02
CA ALA A 115 44.35 28.37 -37.47
C ALA A 115 44.60 29.83 -37.88
N LYS A 116 43.82 30.78 -37.36
CA LYS A 116 44.01 32.22 -37.58
C LYS A 116 45.38 32.70 -37.08
N GLU A 117 45.80 32.27 -35.90
CA GLU A 117 47.13 32.58 -35.35
C GLU A 117 48.27 32.03 -36.22
N ARG A 118 48.12 30.80 -36.76
CA ARG A 118 49.11 30.21 -37.68
C ARG A 118 49.21 31.01 -38.98
N ALA A 119 48.07 31.33 -39.61
CA ALA A 119 48.03 32.13 -40.84
C ALA A 119 48.64 33.53 -40.65
N ALA A 120 48.37 34.19 -39.52
CA ALA A 120 48.96 35.50 -39.22
C ALA A 120 50.48 35.45 -39.02
N LYS A 121 51.00 34.37 -38.41
CA LYS A 121 52.45 34.16 -38.26
C LYS A 121 53.13 33.90 -39.60
N GLU A 122 52.49 33.15 -40.50
CA GLU A 122 53.02 32.89 -41.84
C GLU A 122 53.07 34.16 -42.69
N GLN A 123 52.06 35.03 -42.61
CA GLN A 123 52.04 36.31 -43.32
C GLN A 123 53.10 37.32 -42.83
N ASN A 124 53.47 37.28 -41.55
CA ASN A 124 54.50 38.17 -40.99
C ASN A 124 55.95 37.68 -41.25
N ASN A 125 56.12 36.48 -41.80
CA ASN A 125 57.43 35.88 -42.11
C ASN A 125 57.78 35.91 -43.62
N HIS A 126 57.01 36.64 -44.44
CA HIS A 126 57.27 36.95 -45.85
C HIS A 126 57.36 38.48 -46.02
#